data_AF-A0A4Z2GKU4-F1
#
_entry.id   AF-A0A4Z2GKU4-F1
#
_cell.length_a   1.000
_cell.length_b   1.000
_cell.length_c   1.000
_cell.angle_alpha   90.00
_cell.angle_beta   90.00
_cell.angle_gamma   90.00
#
_symmetry.space_group_name_H-M   'P 1'
#
loop_
_entity.id
_entity.type
_entity.pdbx_description
1 polymer ?
#
loop_
_entity_poly.entity_id
_entity_poly.type
_entity_poly.pdbx_seq_one_letter_code
_entity_poly.pdbx_strand_id
1 'polypeptide(L)'
;MRKLVGGEFDLEMNFIIQEAESIGCMVELLSHCEVTCQAEIWSMFTAILRKSVRNLQTSTEVGLIQQVLLKMSTVDDMIADLLVDMLGVMASYSITVKELKLLFSMLRGDNGIWAIALPPIAKWPYQNGFTINTWFRQDPLNNINVDKDKPYLYW
;
A
#
# COMPACT_ATOMS: atom_id res chain seq x y z
N MET A 1 -28.82 2.73 6.07
CA MET A 1 -27.57 3.15 6.73
C MET A 1 -26.59 2.02 6.52
N ARG A 2 -25.54 2.21 5.71
CA ARG A 2 -24.53 1.17 5.47
C ARG A 2 -23.68 1.03 6.73
N LYS A 3 -23.43 -0.21 7.17
CA LYS A 3 -22.63 -0.48 8.37
C LYS A 3 -21.29 -1.06 7.94
N LEU A 4 -20.21 -0.66 8.61
CA LEU A 4 -18.89 -1.23 8.37
C LEU A 4 -18.83 -2.69 8.83
N VAL A 5 -19.39 -2.97 10.01
CA VAL A 5 -19.56 -4.31 10.58
C VAL A 5 -21.02 -4.56 10.94
N GLY A 6 -21.45 -5.82 10.95
CA GLY A 6 -22.81 -6.17 11.36
C GLY A 6 -22.94 -6.18 12.88
N GLY A 7 -23.73 -5.26 13.46
CA GLY A 7 -23.89 -5.15 14.92
C GLY A 7 -23.09 -4.01 15.54
N GLU A 8 -22.80 -4.09 16.84
CA GLU A 8 -21.92 -3.14 17.54
C GLU A 8 -20.46 -3.47 17.25
N PHE A 9 -19.67 -2.49 16.85
CA PHE A 9 -18.25 -2.69 16.53
C PHE A 9 -17.47 -3.00 17.80
N ASP A 10 -16.70 -4.08 17.75
CA ASP A 10 -15.82 -4.49 18.84
C ASP A 10 -14.50 -5.01 18.25
N LEU A 11 -13.38 -4.45 18.73
CA LEU A 11 -12.04 -4.76 18.24
C LEU A 11 -11.61 -6.21 18.52
N GLU A 12 -12.25 -6.90 19.46
CA GLU A 12 -11.95 -8.27 19.86
C GLU A 12 -12.90 -9.29 19.23
N MET A 13 -14.19 -8.97 19.17
CA MET A 13 -15.27 -9.92 18.91
C MET A 13 -16.06 -9.60 17.63
N ASN A 14 -16.14 -8.34 17.19
CA ASN A 14 -16.96 -7.94 16.03
C ASN A 14 -16.30 -6.85 15.16
N PHE A 15 -15.23 -7.25 14.48
CA PHE A 15 -14.41 -6.39 13.63
C PHE A 15 -14.38 -6.82 12.16
N ILE A 16 -15.20 -7.80 11.76
CA ILE A 16 -15.24 -8.29 10.39
C ILE A 16 -16.06 -7.34 9.52
N ILE A 17 -15.42 -6.79 8.49
CA ILE A 17 -16.07 -5.91 7.53
C ILE A 17 -17.08 -6.74 6.73
N GLN A 18 -18.34 -6.31 6.71
CA GLN A 18 -19.41 -7.03 6.01
C GLN A 18 -19.66 -6.52 4.59
N GLU A 19 -19.50 -5.22 4.39
CA GLU A 19 -19.76 -4.57 3.11
C GLU A 19 -18.50 -3.85 2.65
N ALA A 20 -17.94 -4.28 1.51
CA ALA A 20 -16.72 -3.71 0.97
C ALA A 20 -16.88 -2.21 0.65
N GLU A 21 -18.01 -1.83 0.06
CA GLU A 21 -18.34 -0.43 -0.25
C GLU A 21 -18.36 0.49 0.98
N SER A 22 -18.61 -0.05 2.17
CA SER A 22 -18.58 0.73 3.42
C SER A 22 -17.19 1.28 3.74
N ILE A 23 -16.12 0.65 3.23
CA ILE A 23 -14.75 1.17 3.35
C ILE A 23 -14.62 2.48 2.57
N GLY A 24 -15.14 2.54 1.34
CA GLY A 24 -15.14 3.77 0.55
C GLY A 24 -15.91 4.90 1.24
N CYS A 25 -17.08 4.60 1.80
CA CYS A 25 -17.84 5.56 2.60
C CYS A 25 -17.06 6.04 3.83
N MET A 26 -16.36 5.15 4.55
CA MET A 26 -15.51 5.52 5.67
C MET A 26 -14.41 6.50 5.24
N VAL A 27 -13.68 6.20 4.16
CA VAL A 27 -12.61 7.06 3.63
C VAL A 27 -13.12 8.46 3.25
N GLU A 28 -14.32 8.53 2.65
CA GLU A 28 -14.95 9.80 2.27
C GLU A 28 -15.48 10.59 3.48
N LEU A 29 -16.06 9.92 4.46
CA LEU A 29 -16.55 10.57 5.68
C LEU A 29 -15.38 11.16 6.49
N LEU A 30 -14.28 10.41 6.61
CA LEU A 30 -13.12 10.86 7.38
C LEU A 30 -12.50 12.14 6.84
N SER A 31 -12.57 12.43 5.53
CA SER A 31 -12.05 13.70 5.00
C SER A 31 -12.82 14.94 5.47
N HIS A 32 -13.96 14.76 6.13
CA HIS A 32 -14.77 15.84 6.71
C HIS A 32 -14.68 15.90 8.25
N CYS A 33 -13.96 14.96 8.86
CA CYS A 33 -13.76 14.90 10.30
C CYS A 33 -12.53 15.70 10.73
N GLU A 34 -12.50 16.09 12.00
CA GLU A 34 -11.30 16.64 12.64
C GLU A 34 -10.16 15.61 12.71
N VAL A 35 -8.92 16.09 12.75
CA VAL A 35 -7.69 15.27 12.67
C VAL A 35 -7.63 14.21 13.76
N THR A 36 -8.08 14.52 14.98
CA THR A 36 -8.14 13.57 16.11
C THR A 36 -9.06 12.38 15.80
N CYS A 37 -10.27 12.65 15.31
CA CYS A 37 -11.22 11.62 14.92
C CYS A 37 -10.67 10.77 13.74
N GLN A 38 -10.05 11.41 12.75
CA GLN A 38 -9.40 10.69 11.65
C GLN A 38 -8.31 9.74 12.17
N ALA A 39 -7.46 10.21 13.06
CA ALA A 39 -6.36 9.43 13.61
C ALA A 39 -6.86 8.19 14.39
N GLU A 40 -7.88 8.36 15.23
CA GLU A 40 -8.50 7.25 15.98
C GLU A 40 -9.07 6.19 15.04
N ILE A 41 -9.86 6.61 14.05
CA ILE A 41 -10.51 5.67 13.13
C ILE A 41 -9.49 4.96 12.24
N TRP A 42 -8.50 5.68 11.69
CA TRP A 42 -7.43 5.07 10.90
C TRP A 42 -6.59 4.09 11.72
N SER A 43 -6.29 4.41 12.97
CA SER A 43 -5.55 3.51 13.87
C SER A 43 -6.35 2.23 14.16
N MET A 44 -7.65 2.36 14.45
CA MET A 44 -8.53 1.21 14.64
C MET A 44 -8.66 0.39 13.36
N PHE A 45 -8.80 1.04 12.21
CA PHE A 45 -8.91 0.36 10.93
C PHE A 45 -7.65 -0.45 10.61
N THR A 46 -6.46 0.13 10.82
CA THR A 46 -5.19 -0.58 10.69
C THR A 46 -5.09 -1.78 11.63
N ALA A 47 -5.55 -1.65 12.89
CA ALA A 47 -5.56 -2.76 13.84
C ALA A 47 -6.42 -3.94 13.36
N ILE A 48 -7.62 -3.68 12.81
CA ILE A 48 -8.49 -4.76 12.32
C ILE A 48 -7.99 -5.38 11.01
N LEU A 49 -7.23 -4.64 10.19
CA LEU A 49 -6.54 -5.19 9.02
C LEU A 49 -5.43 -6.16 9.44
N ARG A 50 -4.60 -5.77 10.42
CA ARG A 50 -3.55 -6.66 10.97
C ARG A 50 -4.11 -7.96 11.53
N LYS A 51 -5.31 -7.93 12.12
CA LYS A 51 -5.95 -9.10 12.75
C LYS A 51 -6.69 -10.01 11.77
N SER A 52 -7.03 -9.57 10.56
CA SER A 52 -7.96 -10.29 9.67
C SER A 52 -7.56 -10.27 8.21
N VAL A 53 -7.17 -11.45 7.71
CA VAL A 53 -7.01 -11.71 6.27
C VAL A 53 -8.29 -11.42 5.48
N ARG A 54 -9.47 -11.67 6.08
CA ARG A 54 -10.75 -11.35 5.42
C ARG A 54 -10.90 -9.84 5.22
N ASN A 55 -10.57 -9.03 6.23
CA ASN A 55 -10.64 -7.57 6.12
C ASN A 55 -9.61 -7.02 5.11
N LEU A 56 -8.43 -7.64 5.06
CA LEU A 56 -7.40 -7.34 4.05
C LEU A 56 -7.93 -7.60 2.64
N GLN A 57 -8.51 -8.78 2.40
CA GLN A 57 -9.11 -9.12 1.11
C GLN A 57 -10.21 -8.13 0.71
N THR A 58 -11.16 -7.84 1.61
CA THR A 58 -12.24 -6.89 1.36
C THR A 58 -11.71 -5.47 1.04
N SER A 59 -10.61 -5.07 1.68
CA SER A 59 -9.96 -3.78 1.42
C SER A 59 -9.24 -3.75 0.07
N THR A 60 -8.67 -4.89 -0.36
CA THR A 60 -8.09 -5.03 -1.70
C THR A 60 -9.17 -4.99 -2.78
N GLU A 61 -10.33 -5.61 -2.57
CA GLU A 61 -11.46 -5.63 -3.51
C GLU A 61 -11.96 -4.22 -3.88
N VAL A 62 -11.86 -3.26 -2.96
CA VAL A 62 -12.22 -1.85 -3.22
C VAL A 62 -11.04 -0.98 -3.69
N GLY A 63 -9.85 -1.56 -3.86
CA GLY A 63 -8.66 -0.83 -4.27
C GLY A 63 -8.22 0.22 -3.24
N LEU A 64 -8.29 -0.12 -1.94
CA LEU A 64 -8.00 0.83 -0.85
C LEU A 64 -6.61 1.47 -0.98
N ILE A 65 -5.58 0.70 -1.36
CA ILE A 65 -4.22 1.23 -1.55
C ILE A 65 -4.23 2.38 -2.56
N GLN A 66 -4.87 2.20 -3.72
CA GLN A 66 -4.99 3.25 -4.72
C GLN A 66 -5.72 4.49 -4.16
N GLN A 67 -6.84 4.29 -3.47
CA GLN A 67 -7.63 5.40 -2.92
C GLN A 67 -6.83 6.24 -1.91
N VAL A 68 -6.05 5.58 -1.04
CA VAL A 68 -5.21 6.22 -0.04
C VAL A 68 -4.02 6.94 -0.69
N LEU A 69 -3.31 6.27 -1.61
CA LEU A 69 -2.19 6.87 -2.33
C LEU A 69 -2.60 8.17 -3.04
N LEU A 70 -3.78 8.22 -3.66
CA LEU A 70 -4.27 9.43 -4.34
C LEU A 70 -4.55 10.61 -3.40
N LYS A 71 -4.77 10.37 -2.11
CA LYS A 71 -5.05 11.40 -1.10
C LYS A 71 -3.80 11.82 -0.32
N MET A 72 -2.69 11.11 -0.46
CA MET A 72 -1.49 11.24 0.38
C MET A 72 -0.92 12.66 0.44
N SER A 73 -0.99 13.42 -0.66
CA SER A 73 -0.50 14.80 -0.74
C SER A 73 -1.46 15.85 -0.16
N THR A 74 -2.65 15.44 0.27
CA THR A 74 -3.73 16.34 0.69
C THR A 74 -4.07 16.23 2.17
N VAL A 75 -3.53 15.23 2.86
CA VAL A 75 -3.77 14.98 4.28
C VAL A 75 -2.67 15.61 5.14
N ASP A 76 -2.98 15.84 6.41
CA ASP A 76 -2.01 16.31 7.41
C ASP A 76 -0.90 15.27 7.65
N ASP A 77 0.31 15.72 8.04
CA ASP A 77 1.47 14.86 8.27
C ASP A 77 1.17 13.72 9.26
N MET A 78 0.40 13.99 10.32
CA MET A 78 0.02 12.95 11.29
C MET A 78 -0.83 11.85 10.64
N ILE A 79 -1.75 12.24 9.77
CA ILE A 79 -2.62 11.30 9.06
C ILE A 79 -1.83 10.57 7.99
N ALA A 80 -0.91 11.26 7.31
CA ALA A 80 0.01 10.66 6.35
C ALA A 80 0.81 9.52 7.00
N ASP A 81 1.40 9.73 8.19
CA ASP A 81 2.14 8.69 8.91
C ASP A 81 1.28 7.45 9.22
N LEU A 82 0.04 7.65 9.66
CA LEU A 82 -0.90 6.54 9.92
C LEU A 82 -1.28 5.79 8.63
N LEU A 83 -1.48 6.54 7.54
CA LEU A 83 -1.79 5.95 6.23
C LEU A 83 -0.58 5.17 5.68
N VAL A 84 0.66 5.62 5.90
CA VAL A 84 1.86 4.83 5.55
C VAL A 84 1.88 3.51 6.31
N ASP A 85 1.61 3.51 7.62
CA ASP A 85 1.58 2.27 8.40
C ASP A 85 0.50 1.30 7.88
N MET A 86 -0.70 1.82 7.61
CA MET A 86 -1.81 1.05 7.03
C MET A 86 -1.46 0.47 5.65
N LEU A 87 -0.87 1.29 4.77
CA LEU A 87 -0.37 0.86 3.46
C LEU A 87 0.67 -0.25 3.59
N GLY A 88 1.56 -0.19 4.59
CA GLY A 88 2.52 -1.25 4.91
C GLY A 88 1.83 -2.57 5.25
N VAL A 89 0.77 -2.54 6.05
CA VAL A 89 -0.06 -3.71 6.38
C VAL A 89 -0.70 -4.31 5.12
N MET A 90 -1.36 -3.48 4.31
CA MET A 90 -2.00 -3.91 3.06
C MET A 90 -0.99 -4.49 2.07
N ALA A 91 0.15 -3.82 1.86
CA ALA A 91 1.19 -4.25 0.93
C ALA A 91 1.89 -5.55 1.36
N SER A 92 1.98 -5.80 2.68
CA SER A 92 2.50 -7.07 3.20
C SER A 92 1.60 -8.26 2.88
N TYR A 93 0.30 -8.03 2.69
CA TYR A 93 -0.67 -9.03 2.28
C TYR A 93 -0.74 -9.17 0.75
N SER A 94 -0.99 -8.06 0.05
CA SER A 94 -1.07 -8.03 -1.41
C SER A 94 -0.84 -6.62 -1.94
N ILE A 95 0.04 -6.48 -2.93
CA ILE A 95 0.19 -5.23 -3.70
C ILE A 95 0.16 -5.53 -5.20
N THR A 96 -0.63 -4.75 -5.94
CA THR A 96 -0.69 -4.86 -7.41
C THR A 96 0.42 -4.03 -8.07
N VAL A 97 0.76 -4.37 -9.32
CA VAL A 97 1.74 -3.59 -10.12
C VAL A 97 1.30 -2.13 -10.29
N LYS A 98 -0.01 -1.88 -10.42
CA LYS A 98 -0.56 -0.52 -10.56
C LYS A 98 -0.32 0.32 -9.30
N GLU A 99 -0.57 -0.26 -8.13
CA GLU A 99 -0.35 0.40 -6.84
C GLU A 99 1.13 0.63 -6.56
N LEU A 100 1.98 -0.35 -6.92
CA LEU A 100 3.43 -0.19 -6.84
C LEU A 100 3.93 0.97 -7.71
N LYS A 101 3.41 1.11 -8.94
CA LYS A 101 3.70 2.25 -9.82
C LYS A 101 3.27 3.58 -9.21
N LEU A 102 2.08 3.62 -8.61
CA LEU A 102 1.57 4.82 -7.92
C LEU A 102 2.47 5.20 -6.74
N LEU A 103 2.88 4.23 -5.91
CA LEU A 103 3.81 4.46 -4.81
C LEU A 103 5.15 5.05 -5.32
N PHE A 104 5.75 4.45 -6.34
CA PHE A 104 6.96 5.00 -6.96
C PHE A 104 6.75 6.38 -7.59
N SER A 105 5.55 6.67 -8.12
CA SER A 105 5.24 7.99 -8.67
C SER A 105 5.20 9.09 -7.61
N MET A 106 4.72 8.79 -6.39
CA MET A 106 4.70 9.74 -5.27
C MET A 106 6.09 9.98 -4.67
N LEU A 107 6.99 9.01 -4.83
CA LEU A 107 8.39 9.13 -4.42
C LEU A 107 9.23 9.93 -5.43
N ARG A 108 8.66 10.27 -6.58
CA ARG A 108 9.30 11.17 -7.53
C ARG A 108 9.09 12.59 -7.00
N GLY A 109 10.14 13.17 -6.41
CA GLY A 109 10.12 14.54 -5.95
C GLY A 109 9.82 15.51 -7.08
N ASP A 110 9.27 16.67 -6.73
CA ASP A 110 9.05 17.76 -7.66
C ASP A 110 10.37 18.10 -8.38
N ASN A 111 10.29 18.30 -9.71
CA ASN A 111 11.42 18.50 -10.63
C ASN A 111 12.21 17.25 -11.05
N GLY A 112 11.64 16.04 -10.90
CA GLY A 112 12.25 14.82 -11.44
C GLY A 112 13.44 14.28 -10.64
N ILE A 113 13.62 14.78 -9.41
CA ILE A 113 14.59 14.27 -8.43
C ILE A 113 13.88 13.18 -7.62
N TRP A 114 14.30 11.93 -7.78
CA TRP A 114 13.74 10.80 -7.03
C TRP A 114 14.07 10.92 -5.54
N ALA A 115 13.06 10.92 -4.66
CA ALA A 115 13.24 10.89 -3.20
C ALA A 115 13.65 9.48 -2.72
N ILE A 116 13.29 8.42 -3.47
CA ILE A 116 13.98 7.13 -3.37
C ILE A 116 15.11 7.15 -4.39
N ALA A 117 16.27 7.65 -3.95
CA ALA A 117 17.47 6.91 -4.28
C ALA A 117 17.23 5.52 -3.70
N LEU A 118 16.96 4.51 -4.55
CA LEU A 118 17.43 3.17 -4.19
C LEU A 118 18.88 3.45 -3.82
N PRO A 119 19.31 3.22 -2.55
CA PRO A 119 20.69 3.47 -2.22
C PRO A 119 21.48 2.81 -3.34
N PRO A 120 22.39 3.51 -4.04
CA PRO A 120 23.27 2.84 -4.96
C PRO A 120 23.84 1.69 -4.14
N ILE A 121 23.40 0.46 -4.40
CA ILE A 121 23.72 -0.67 -3.53
C ILE A 121 25.19 -0.94 -3.84
N ALA A 122 26.07 -0.18 -3.19
CA ALA A 122 27.50 -0.34 -3.32
C ALA A 122 27.92 -1.67 -2.68
N LYS A 123 27.13 -2.16 -1.71
CA LYS A 123 27.20 -3.52 -1.17
C LYS A 123 25.83 -4.04 -0.78
N TRP A 124 25.52 -5.25 -1.22
CA TRP A 124 24.36 -6.01 -0.79
C TRP A 124 24.39 -6.27 0.73
N PRO A 125 23.23 -6.37 1.40
CA PRO A 125 23.18 -6.84 2.77
C PRO A 125 23.69 -8.29 2.82
N TYR A 126 24.83 -8.49 3.47
CA TYR A 126 25.44 -9.82 3.70
C TYR A 126 24.85 -10.53 4.92
N GLN A 127 23.80 -9.98 5.56
CA GLN A 127 23.16 -10.62 6.70
C GLN A 127 22.25 -11.76 6.22
N ASN A 128 22.33 -12.90 6.90
CA ASN A 128 21.44 -14.03 6.66
C ASN A 128 19.99 -13.61 6.88
N GLY A 129 19.12 -13.86 5.91
CA GLY A 129 17.66 -13.61 6.00
C GLY A 129 17.10 -12.54 5.07
N PHE A 130 17.91 -11.92 4.20
CA PHE A 130 17.39 -11.04 3.16
C PHE A 130 16.86 -11.83 1.97
N THR A 131 15.61 -11.57 1.56
CA THR A 131 15.02 -12.11 0.33
C THR A 131 14.46 -10.96 -0.50
N ILE A 132 15.03 -10.75 -1.69
CA ILE A 132 14.42 -9.94 -2.75
C ILE A 132 13.71 -10.91 -3.69
N ASN A 133 12.40 -10.71 -3.89
CA ASN A 133 11.66 -11.37 -4.96
C ASN A 133 11.35 -10.33 -6.03
N THR A 134 11.93 -10.50 -7.22
CA THR A 134 11.64 -9.70 -8.41
C THR A 134 11.57 -10.61 -9.63
N TRP A 135 10.75 -10.24 -10.61
CA TRP A 135 10.51 -11.03 -11.81
C TRP A 135 11.35 -10.47 -12.95
N PHE A 136 12.34 -11.24 -13.42
CA PHE A 136 13.07 -10.92 -14.66
C PHE A 136 12.39 -11.65 -15.82
N ARG A 137 11.89 -10.89 -16.81
CA ARG A 137 11.49 -11.45 -18.11
C ARG A 137 12.66 -11.26 -19.08
N GLN A 138 13.22 -12.35 -19.56
CA GLN A 138 14.20 -12.35 -20.65
C GLN A 138 13.45 -12.62 -21.95
N ASP A 139 13.57 -11.73 -22.94
CA ASP A 139 13.01 -11.99 -24.27
C ASP A 139 13.75 -13.17 -24.94
N PRO A 140 13.08 -13.97 -25.79
CA PRO A 140 13.67 -15.17 -26.36
C PRO A 140 14.92 -14.85 -27.19
N LEU A 141 15.98 -15.61 -26.91
CA LEU A 141 17.33 -15.45 -27.45
C LEU A 141 17.33 -15.44 -28.99
N ASN A 142 17.65 -14.29 -29.59
CA ASN A 142 18.07 -14.24 -31.00
C ASN A 142 19.61 -14.24 -31.05
N ASN A 143 20.14 -15.33 -31.60
CA ASN A 143 21.45 -15.90 -31.29
C ASN A 143 22.67 -15.24 -31.96
N ILE A 144 22.98 -13.95 -31.71
CA ILE A 144 24.26 -13.37 -32.20
C ILE A 144 24.96 -12.41 -31.20
N ASN A 145 24.37 -12.01 -30.07
CA ASN A 145 25.03 -11.03 -29.17
C ASN A 145 24.69 -11.18 -27.68
N VAL A 146 24.95 -12.37 -27.13
CA VAL A 146 24.69 -12.72 -25.71
C VAL A 146 25.34 -11.73 -24.72
N ASP A 147 26.48 -11.12 -25.07
CA ASP A 147 27.19 -10.18 -24.19
C ASP A 147 26.63 -8.74 -24.18
N LYS A 148 25.62 -8.43 -25.01
CA LYS A 148 25.01 -7.09 -25.09
C LYS A 148 23.63 -6.98 -24.46
N ASP A 149 22.98 -8.10 -24.15
CA ASP A 149 21.63 -8.09 -23.61
C ASP A 149 21.66 -7.91 -22.08
N LYS A 150 21.61 -6.64 -21.67
CA LYS A 150 21.37 -6.29 -20.27
C LYS A 150 19.90 -6.58 -19.94
N PRO A 151 19.60 -7.21 -18.79
CA PRO A 151 18.21 -7.37 -18.36
C PRO A 151 17.58 -5.99 -18.20
N TYR A 152 16.48 -5.75 -18.92
CA TYR A 152 15.72 -4.52 -18.81
C TYR A 152 14.76 -4.65 -17.62
N LEU A 153 14.83 -3.67 -16.72
CA LEU A 153 13.78 -3.48 -15.72
C LEU A 153 12.64 -2.74 -16.41
N TYR A 154 11.61 -3.46 -16.85
CA TYR A 154 10.41 -2.80 -17.34
C TYR A 154 9.57 -2.35 -16.13
N TRP A 155 9.33 -1.04 -16.05
CA TRP A 155 8.38 -0.42 -15.13
C TRP A 155 6.95 -0.56 -15.66
#